data_AF-A0A2K3LHK2-F1
#
_entry.id   AF-A0A2K3LHK2-F1
#
_cell.length_a   1.000
_cell.length_b   1.000
_cell.length_c   1.000
_cell.angle_alpha   90.00
_cell.angle_beta   90.00
_cell.angle_gamma   90.00
#
_symmetry.space_group_name_H-M   'P 1'
#
loop_
_entity.id
_entity.type
_entity.pdbx_description
1 polymer ?
#
loop_
_entity_poly.entity_id
_entity_poly.type
_entity_poly.pdbx_seq_one_letter_code
_entity_poly.pdbx_strand_id
1 'polypeptide(L)' 'VRGPSCARKLANFLEESKEDVGIKNIMVLERGFNGWEASGRPVCRCKNVPCKEHENA' A
#
# COMPACT_ATOMS: atom_id res chain seq x y z
N VAL A 1 2.11 -15.54 0.42
CA VAL A 1 2.29 -14.17 0.97
C VAL A 1 2.88 -13.29 -0.13
N ARG A 2 2.18 -12.26 -0.63
CA ARG A 2 2.66 -11.43 -1.77
C ARG A 2 3.28 -10.09 -1.36
N GLY A 3 2.91 -9.55 -0.19
CA GLY A 3 3.38 -8.24 0.29
C GLY A 3 4.91 -8.08 0.27
N PRO A 4 5.68 -8.95 0.97
CA PRO A 4 7.14 -8.83 0.99
C PRO A 4 7.81 -8.96 -0.38
N SER A 5 7.29 -9.82 -1.25
CA SER A 5 7.82 -9.95 -2.62
C SER A 5 7.57 -8.71 -3.47
N CYS A 6 6.40 -8.06 -3.33
CA CYS A 6 6.11 -6.81 -4.03
C CYS A 6 7.01 -5.68 -3.53
N ALA A 7 7.19 -5.55 -2.22
CA ALA A 7 8.07 -4.56 -1.61
C ALA A 7 9.51 -4.68 -2.13
N ARG A 8 10.07 -5.90 -2.19
CA ARG A 8 11.41 -6.13 -2.76
C ARG A 8 11.50 -5.78 -4.24
N LYS A 9 10.52 -6.18 -5.05
CA LYS A 9 10.53 -5.85 -6.48
C LYS A 9 10.52 -4.34 -6.71
N LEU A 10 9.73 -3.60 -5.94
CA LEU A 10 9.72 -2.15 -6.00
C LEU A 10 11.07 -1.56 -5.55
N ALA A 11 11.63 -2.03 -4.43
CA ALA A 11 12.94 -1.57 -3.96
C ALA A 11 14.03 -1.73 -5.04
N ASN A 12 14.11 -2.92 -5.65
CA ASN A 12 15.07 -3.19 -6.73
C ASN A 12 14.86 -2.25 -7.93
N PHE A 13 13.60 -2.03 -8.34
CA PHE A 13 13.29 -1.12 -9.43
C PHE A 13 13.72 0.34 -9.13
N LEU A 14 13.53 0.80 -7.90
CA LEU A 14 13.96 2.15 -7.49
C LEU A 14 15.49 2.28 -7.44
N GLU A 15 16.19 1.23 -7.00
CA GLU A 15 17.65 1.18 -7.06
C GLU A 15 18.18 1.23 -8.50
N GLU A 16 17.52 0.55 -9.43
CA GLU A 16 17.91 0.50 -10.85
C GLU A 16 17.58 1.78 -11.63
N SER A 17 16.39 2.35 -11.40
CA SER A 17 15.86 3.47 -12.21
C SER A 17 16.61 4.80 -11.98
N LYS A 18 17.27 4.99 -10.83
CA LYS A 18 17.95 6.24 -10.44
C LYS A 18 17.05 7.50 -10.48
N GLU A 19 15.74 7.33 -10.62
CA GLU A 19 14.76 8.40 -10.62
C GLU A 19 14.31 8.66 -9.17
N ASP A 20 14.35 9.92 -8.75
CA ASP A 20 13.77 10.31 -7.46
C ASP A 20 12.25 10.36 -7.58
N VAL A 21 11.62 9.22 -7.28
CA VAL A 21 10.16 9.08 -7.23
C VAL A 21 9.57 9.59 -5.90
N GLY A 22 10.38 10.18 -5.02
CA GLY A 22 9.93 10.71 -3.72
C GLY A 22 9.56 9.65 -2.66
N ILE A 23 9.77 8.36 -2.95
CA ILE A 23 9.49 7.26 -2.02
C ILE A 23 10.68 7.11 -1.06
N LYS A 24 10.48 7.53 0.19
CA LYS A 24 11.53 7.47 1.23
C LYS A 24 11.61 6.13 1.96
N ASN A 25 10.47 5.48 2.19
CA ASN A 25 10.37 4.25 2.98
C ASN A 25 9.36 3.28 2.35
N ILE A 26 9.77 2.01 2.21
CA ILE A 26 8.89 0.92 1.77
C ILE A 26 8.54 0.08 3.00
N MET A 27 7.24 -0.04 3.29
CA MET A 27 6.74 -0.78 4.45
C MET A 27 5.78 -1.88 4.04
N VAL A 28 5.69 -2.95 4.83
CA VAL A 28 4.75 -4.04 4.65
C VAL A 28 3.88 -4.17 5.89
N LEU A 29 2.56 -4.14 5.72
CA LEU A 29 1.62 -4.27 6.82
C LEU A 29 1.64 -5.69 7.39
N GLU A 30 1.92 -5.82 8.68
CA GLU A 30 1.93 -7.10 9.37
C GLU A 30 0.54 -7.75 9.29
N ARG A 31 0.49 -9.03 8.87
CA ARG A 31 -0.75 -9.78 8.61
C ARG A 31 -1.71 -9.12 7.59
N GLY A 32 -1.27 -8.10 6.86
CA GLY A 32 -2.04 -7.43 5.80
C GLY A 32 -3.40 -6.93 6.27
N PHE A 33 -4.38 -6.99 5.38
CA PHE A 33 -5.76 -6.59 5.66
C PHE A 33 -6.36 -7.31 6.89
N ASN A 34 -6.11 -8.61 7.02
CA ASN A 34 -6.62 -9.38 8.16
C ASN A 34 -6.05 -8.87 9.48
N GLY A 35 -4.76 -8.49 9.50
CA GLY A 35 -4.14 -7.85 10.67
C GLY A 35 -4.77 -6.51 11.00
N TRP A 36 -5.05 -5.70 9.99
CA TRP A 36 -5.71 -4.41 10.14
C TRP A 36 -7.12 -4.56 10.70
N GLU A 37 -7.96 -5.41 10.09
CA GLU A 37 -9.33 -5.65 10.53
C GLU A 37 -9.36 -6.25 11.95
N ALA A 38 -8.50 -7.22 12.24
CA ALA A 38 -8.41 -7.84 13.57
C ALA A 38 -7.94 -6.87 14.66
N SER A 39 -7.25 -5.77 14.31
CA SER A 39 -6.88 -4.73 15.28
C SER A 39 -8.04 -3.80 15.67
N GLY A 40 -9.25 -4.03 15.14
CA GLY A 40 -10.43 -3.20 15.41
C GLY A 40 -10.42 -1.85 14.68
N ARG A 41 -9.50 -1.65 13.74
CA ARG A 41 -9.43 -0.41 12.95
C ARG A 41 -10.55 -0.37 11.91
N PRO A 42 -11.05 0.83 11.55
CA PRO A 42 -12.07 0.97 10.52
C PRO A 42 -11.63 0.35 9.19
N VAL A 43 -12.57 -0.38 8.58
CA VAL A 43 -12.44 -0.98 7.25
C VAL A 43 -13.67 -0.58 6.45
N CYS A 44 -13.48 -0.05 5.24
CA CYS A 44 -14.60 0.20 4.33
C CYS A 44 -15.14 -1.14 3.83
N ARG A 45 -16.45 -1.36 4.05
CA ARG A 45 -17.23 -2.48 3.48
C ARG A 45 -18.13 -2.02 2.34
N CYS A 46 -17.79 -0.87 1.78
CA CYS A 46 -18.55 -0.20 0.75
C CYS A 46 -18.56 -1.09 -0.50
N LYS A 47 -19.75 -1.40 -1.03
CA LYS A 47 -19.89 -2.14 -2.31
C LYS A 47 -19.67 -1.25 -3.52
N ASN A 48 -19.75 0.07 -3.31
CA ASN A 48 -19.49 1.11 -4.30
C ASN A 48 -18.14 1.74 -3.97
N VAL A 49 -17.34 2.02 -5.01
CA VAL A 49 -16.00 2.61 -4.88
C VAL A 49 -16.13 4.08 -4.49
N PRO A 50 -15.69 4.54 -3.31
CA PRO A 50 -15.65 5.97 -3.03
C PRO A 50 -14.43 6.64 -3.70
N CYS A 51 -13.49 5.86 -4.25
CA CYS A 51 -12.18 6.34 -4.72
C CYS A 51 -12.17 6.93 -6.14
N LYS A 52 -13.30 7.28 -6.74
CA LYS A 52 -13.30 8.09 -7.99
C LYS A 52 -13.56 9.57 -7.76
N GLU A 53 -13.83 10.01 -6.53
CA GLU A 53 -14.28 11.39 -6.25
C GLU A 53 -13.35 12.19 -5.33
N HIS A 54 -12.12 11.72 -5.06
CA HIS A 54 -11.10 12.55 -4.39
C HIS A 54 -10.21 13.29 -5.42
N GLU A 55 -10.82 14.02 -6.36
CA GLU A 55 -10.09 14.92 -7.25
C GLU A 55 -10.27 16.40 -6.91
N ASN A 56 -10.99 16.78 -5.83
CA ASN A 56 -10.97 18.17 -5.34
C ASN A 56 -11.31 18.24 -3.84
N ALA A 57 -10.29 18.37 -3.00
CA ALA A 57 -10.38 18.98 -1.67
C ALA A 57 -9.07 19.73 -1.40
#